data_AF-R6AAN2-F1
#
_entry.id   AF-R6AAN2-F1
#
_cell.length_a   1.000
_cell.length_b   1.000
_cell.length_c   1.000
_cell.angle_alpha   90.00
_cell.angle_beta   90.00
_cell.angle_gamma   90.00
#
_symmetry.space_group_name_H-M   'P 1'
#
loop_
_entity.id
_entity.type
_entity.pdbx_description
1 polymer ?
#
loop_
_entity_poly.entity_id
_entity_poly.type
_entity_poly.pdbx_seq_one_letter_code
_entity_poly.pdbx_strand_id
1 'polypeptide(L)'
;MNKQQLANRIWASANNMRNKIDANEYKDYILGLIFYKFLSDTEVKYFIEDCEWEEDEMVELVENYEDMNMKNAIAEYQEHIGFFIEYKYLFNTWLTDTEFSVATLSEALSNFERLMSENFASVYAGIFKTLREGLSKLGDNPSAQTKALKAIDELFGRKKVNIIDKHVNSGNLSVKF
;
A
#
# COMPACT_ATOMS: atom_id res chain seq x y z
N MET A 1 13.98 0.47 -13.41
CA MET A 1 14.69 0.72 -12.14
C MET A 1 15.51 -0.53 -11.84
N ASN A 2 16.82 -0.40 -11.63
CA ASN A 2 17.71 -1.54 -11.37
C ASN A 2 17.80 -1.79 -9.84
N LYS A 3 17.98 -3.05 -9.42
CA LYS A 3 18.25 -3.50 -8.04
C LYS A 3 19.24 -2.58 -7.28
N GLN A 4 20.30 -2.11 -7.93
CA GLN A 4 21.28 -1.20 -7.32
C GLN A 4 20.72 0.20 -7.00
N GLN A 5 19.88 0.75 -7.87
CA GLN A 5 19.26 2.06 -7.64
C GLN A 5 18.21 2.01 -6.52
N LEU A 6 17.47 0.90 -6.44
CA LEU A 6 16.54 0.64 -5.34
C LEU A 6 17.29 0.50 -4.01
N ALA A 7 18.36 -0.31 -3.98
CA ALA A 7 19.19 -0.48 -2.80
C ALA A 7 19.82 0.84 -2.33
N ASN A 8 20.33 1.65 -3.26
CA ASN A 8 20.91 2.97 -2.95
C ASN A 8 19.87 3.94 -2.39
N ARG A 9 18.63 3.91 -2.90
CA ARG A 9 17.53 4.74 -2.35
C ARG A 9 17.17 4.28 -0.95
N ILE A 10 16.88 2.98 -0.76
CA ILE A 10 16.60 2.38 0.56
C ILE A 10 17.68 2.78 1.57
N TRP A 11 18.95 2.68 1.19
CA TRP A 11 20.08 3.03 2.04
C TRP A 11 20.17 4.54 2.33
N ALA A 12 19.84 5.40 1.36
CA ALA A 12 19.88 6.86 1.53
C ALA A 12 18.84 7.36 2.55
N SER A 13 17.57 6.94 2.48
CA SER A 13 16.62 7.38 3.53
C SER A 13 16.78 6.61 4.84
N ALA A 14 17.36 5.40 4.82
CA ALA A 14 17.78 4.74 6.05
C ALA A 14 18.76 5.60 6.85
N ASN A 15 19.72 6.23 6.17
CA ASN A 15 20.65 7.16 6.82
C ASN A 15 19.96 8.44 7.33
N ASN A 16 18.97 8.98 6.61
CA ASN A 16 18.22 10.16 7.07
C ASN A 16 17.37 9.89 8.32
N MET A 17 16.90 8.65 8.50
CA MET A 17 16.05 8.27 9.64
C MET A 17 16.82 7.74 10.84
N ARG A 18 18.03 7.21 10.63
CA ARG A 18 18.95 6.76 11.69
C ARG A 18 19.28 7.85 12.72
N ASN A 19 19.15 9.12 12.36
CA ASN A 19 19.37 10.24 13.28
C ASN A 19 18.20 10.48 14.25
N LYS A 20 17.07 9.79 14.10
CA LYS A 20 15.84 10.00 14.90
C LYS A 20 15.27 8.73 15.53
N ILE A 21 15.58 7.56 14.99
CA ILE A 21 15.08 6.25 15.44
C ILE A 21 16.29 5.32 15.65
N ASP A 22 16.24 4.45 16.66
CA ASP A 22 17.27 3.42 16.84
C ASP A 22 17.41 2.59 15.55
N ALA A 23 18.64 2.38 15.10
CA ALA A 23 18.92 1.74 13.81
C ALA A 23 18.36 0.31 13.71
N ASN A 24 18.19 -0.38 14.85
CA ASN A 24 17.62 -1.73 14.88
C ASN A 24 16.11 -1.72 14.69
N GLU A 25 15.42 -0.72 15.25
CA GLU A 25 13.96 -0.58 15.12
C GLU A 25 13.57 -0.14 13.70
N TYR A 26 14.36 0.77 13.12
CA TYR A 26 14.12 1.27 11.76
C TYR A 26 14.14 0.15 10.70
N LYS A 27 15.03 -0.83 10.84
CA LYS A 27 15.16 -1.95 9.91
C LYS A 27 13.84 -2.73 9.79
N ASP A 28 13.21 -3.03 10.93
CA ASP A 28 12.00 -3.84 10.95
C ASP A 28 10.81 -3.07 10.37
N TYR A 29 10.77 -1.74 10.53
CA TYR A 29 9.73 -0.90 9.93
C TYR A 29 9.84 -0.82 8.41
N ILE A 30 11.05 -0.62 7.90
CA ILE A 30 11.29 -0.60 6.46
C ILE A 30 11.01 -1.96 5.83
N LEU A 31 11.40 -3.06 6.48
CA LEU A 31 11.09 -4.40 5.99
C LEU A 31 9.58 -4.64 5.95
N GLY A 32 8.85 -4.24 6.99
CA GLY A 32 7.39 -4.31 7.01
C GLY A 32 6.75 -3.51 5.88
N LEU A 33 7.19 -2.28 5.64
CA LEU A 33 6.65 -1.43 4.57
C LEU A 33 7.01 -1.92 3.16
N ILE A 34 8.25 -2.39 2.95
CA ILE A 34 8.66 -3.06 1.70
C ILE A 34 7.76 -4.27 1.44
N PHE A 35 7.52 -5.06 2.49
CA PHE A 35 6.71 -6.25 2.37
C PHE A 35 5.25 -5.91 2.08
N TYR A 36 4.67 -4.91 2.76
CA TYR A 36 3.33 -4.42 2.46
C TYR A 36 3.20 -3.96 1.00
N LYS A 37 4.19 -3.20 0.52
CA LYS A 37 4.25 -2.82 -0.90
C LYS A 37 4.28 -4.04 -1.81
N PHE A 38 5.09 -5.05 -1.48
CA PHE A 38 5.14 -6.29 -2.26
C PHE A 38 3.79 -7.01 -2.30
N LEU A 39 3.05 -7.06 -1.20
CA LEU A 39 1.71 -7.63 -1.17
C LEU A 39 0.73 -6.82 -2.02
N SER A 40 0.73 -5.49 -1.90
CA SER A 40 -0.08 -4.61 -2.75
C SER A 40 0.22 -4.79 -4.24
N ASP A 41 1.50 -4.84 -4.62
CA ASP A 41 1.92 -5.06 -6.02
C ASP A 41 1.50 -6.46 -6.50
N THR A 42 1.55 -7.47 -5.63
CA THR A 42 1.14 -8.85 -5.95
C THR A 42 -0.35 -8.93 -6.22
N GLU A 43 -1.16 -8.26 -5.40
CA GLU A 43 -2.61 -8.22 -5.59
C GLU A 43 -2.98 -7.49 -6.89
N VAL A 44 -2.46 -6.28 -7.11
CA VAL A 44 -2.68 -5.54 -8.37
C VAL A 44 -2.29 -6.38 -9.58
N LYS A 45 -1.14 -7.06 -9.50
CA LYS A 45 -0.68 -7.93 -10.59
C LYS A 45 -1.64 -9.08 -10.85
N TYR A 46 -2.15 -9.73 -9.81
CA TYR A 46 -3.13 -10.81 -9.93
C TYR A 46 -4.40 -10.34 -10.64
N PHE A 47 -4.95 -9.18 -10.24
CA PHE A 47 -6.14 -8.63 -10.90
C PHE A 47 -5.92 -8.34 -12.39
N ILE A 48 -4.79 -7.74 -12.74
CA ILE A 48 -4.48 -7.39 -14.13
C ILE A 48 -4.18 -8.62 -14.98
N GLU A 49 -3.35 -9.55 -14.48
CA GLU A 49 -2.85 -10.67 -15.28
C GLU A 49 -3.75 -11.90 -15.24
N ASP A 50 -4.36 -12.21 -14.09
CA ASP A 50 -5.15 -13.43 -13.88
C ASP A 50 -6.67 -13.18 -13.95
N CYS A 51 -7.14 -11.98 -13.57
CA CYS A 51 -8.56 -11.61 -13.65
C CYS A 51 -8.91 -10.73 -14.86
N GLU A 52 -7.92 -10.35 -15.67
CA GLU A 52 -8.08 -9.49 -16.86
C GLU A 52 -8.71 -8.12 -16.57
N TRP A 53 -8.47 -7.56 -15.37
CA TRP A 53 -8.91 -6.20 -15.02
C TRP A 53 -8.03 -5.14 -15.69
N GLU A 54 -8.65 -4.03 -16.07
CA GLU A 54 -7.95 -2.82 -16.47
C GLU A 54 -7.49 -2.00 -15.24
N GLU A 55 -6.44 -1.19 -15.40
CA GLU A 55 -5.87 -0.41 -14.28
C GLU A 55 -6.89 0.54 -13.63
N ASP A 56 -7.86 1.06 -14.39
CA ASP A 56 -8.90 1.98 -13.89
C ASP A 56 -10.06 1.26 -13.18
N GLU A 57 -10.24 -0.04 -13.40
CA GLU A 57 -11.22 -0.87 -12.68
C GLU A 57 -10.78 -1.17 -11.25
N MET A 58 -9.48 -1.03 -10.94
CA MET A 58 -8.95 -1.27 -9.59
C MET A 58 -9.64 -0.45 -8.50
N VAL A 59 -10.25 0.70 -8.83
CA VAL A 59 -11.04 1.52 -7.90
C VAL A 59 -12.26 0.80 -7.34
N GLU A 60 -12.74 -0.23 -8.03
CA GLU A 60 -13.87 -1.07 -7.62
C GLU A 60 -13.48 -2.11 -6.58
N LEU A 61 -12.19 -2.28 -6.27
CA LEU A 61 -11.67 -3.20 -5.28
C LEU A 61 -12.02 -2.74 -3.85
N VAL A 62 -13.28 -2.87 -3.47
CA VAL A 62 -13.83 -2.42 -2.17
C VAL A 62 -14.30 -3.60 -1.35
N GLU A 63 -14.15 -3.53 -0.02
CA GLU A 63 -14.70 -4.58 0.85
C GLU A 63 -16.21 -4.38 1.01
N ASN A 64 -17.00 -4.99 0.12
CA ASN A 64 -18.45 -4.90 0.13
C ASN A 64 -19.10 -6.28 0.16
N TYR A 65 -19.60 -6.69 1.33
CA TYR A 65 -20.29 -7.97 1.50
C TYR A 65 -21.79 -7.95 1.16
N GLU A 66 -22.36 -6.76 0.91
CA GLU A 66 -23.74 -6.63 0.42
C GLU A 66 -23.81 -6.90 -1.09
N ASP A 67 -22.70 -6.65 -1.81
CA ASP A 67 -22.53 -7.05 -3.20
C ASP A 67 -22.06 -8.51 -3.30
N MET A 68 -22.90 -9.38 -3.89
CA MET A 68 -22.55 -10.79 -4.05
C MET A 68 -21.34 -11.01 -4.96
N ASN A 69 -21.14 -10.18 -5.99
CA ASN A 69 -20.00 -10.32 -6.88
C ASN A 69 -18.71 -10.02 -6.12
N MET A 70 -18.67 -8.90 -5.40
CA MET A 70 -17.51 -8.52 -4.60
C MET A 70 -17.23 -9.51 -3.47
N LYS A 71 -18.26 -9.98 -2.77
CA LYS A 71 -18.12 -11.02 -1.75
C LYS A 71 -17.47 -12.29 -2.30
N ASN A 72 -17.93 -12.77 -3.46
CA ASN A 72 -17.38 -13.97 -4.08
C ASN A 72 -15.95 -13.74 -4.55
N ALA A 73 -15.69 -12.57 -5.14
CA ALA A 73 -14.37 -12.14 -5.57
C ALA A 73 -13.39 -12.17 -4.39
N ILE A 74 -13.70 -11.50 -3.27
CA ILE A 74 -12.89 -11.50 -2.04
C ILE A 74 -12.56 -12.92 -1.58
N ALA A 75 -13.56 -13.82 -1.54
CA ALA A 75 -13.36 -15.20 -1.11
C ALA A 75 -12.43 -15.99 -2.04
N GLU A 76 -12.61 -15.84 -3.35
CA GLU A 76 -11.76 -16.46 -4.38
C GLU A 76 -10.32 -15.95 -4.28
N TYR A 77 -10.12 -14.64 -4.09
CA TYR A 77 -8.79 -14.05 -3.95
C TYR A 77 -8.07 -14.51 -2.69
N GLN A 78 -8.79 -14.55 -1.56
CA GLN A 78 -8.28 -15.10 -0.31
C GLN A 78 -7.88 -16.58 -0.45
N GLU A 79 -8.54 -17.35 -1.32
CA GLU A 79 -8.16 -18.73 -1.60
C GLU A 79 -6.90 -18.83 -2.47
N HIS A 80 -6.73 -17.92 -3.44
CA HIS A 80 -5.60 -17.96 -4.39
C HIS A 80 -4.31 -17.33 -3.87
N ILE A 81 -4.37 -16.10 -3.36
CA ILE A 81 -3.20 -15.32 -2.93
C ILE A 81 -3.11 -15.15 -1.41
N GLY A 82 -4.16 -15.52 -0.67
CA GLY A 82 -4.14 -15.64 0.78
C GLY A 82 -4.57 -14.40 1.56
N PHE A 83 -4.92 -13.30 0.88
CA PHE A 83 -5.34 -12.04 1.50
C PHE A 83 -6.15 -11.18 0.52
N PHE A 84 -6.71 -10.08 1.02
CA PHE A 84 -7.36 -9.03 0.23
C PHE A 84 -7.01 -7.65 0.80
N ILE A 85 -6.67 -6.70 -0.06
CA ILE A 85 -6.33 -5.31 0.27
C ILE A 85 -7.24 -4.37 -0.54
N GLU A 86 -8.15 -3.70 0.16
CA GLU A 86 -9.01 -2.68 -0.45
C GLU A 86 -8.21 -1.61 -1.21
N TYR A 87 -8.76 -1.09 -2.30
CA TYR A 87 -8.12 -0.10 -3.17
C TYR A 87 -7.50 1.07 -2.39
N LYS A 88 -8.24 1.67 -1.45
CA LYS A 88 -7.76 2.79 -0.61
C LYS A 88 -6.58 2.42 0.30
N TYR A 89 -6.31 1.14 0.51
CA TYR A 89 -5.19 0.62 1.28
C TYR A 89 -4.07 0.03 0.41
N LEU A 90 -4.19 0.01 -0.92
CA LEU A 90 -3.08 -0.35 -1.80
C LEU A 90 -1.95 0.67 -1.68
N PHE A 91 -0.70 0.19 -1.62
CA PHE A 91 0.47 1.06 -1.42
C PHE A 91 0.56 2.25 -2.41
N ASN A 92 0.15 2.06 -3.67
CA ASN A 92 0.22 3.13 -4.67
C ASN A 92 -0.78 4.27 -4.44
N THR A 93 -1.92 4.02 -3.78
CA THR A 93 -2.91 5.08 -3.54
C THR A 93 -2.39 6.09 -2.53
N TRP A 94 -1.56 5.64 -1.59
CA TRP A 94 -0.89 6.50 -0.59
C TRP A 94 0.12 7.48 -1.21
N LEU A 95 0.68 7.15 -2.39
CA LEU A 95 1.62 8.03 -3.10
C LEU A 95 0.93 9.28 -3.67
N THR A 96 -0.38 9.21 -3.88
CA THR A 96 -1.20 10.29 -4.46
C THR A 96 -2.16 10.91 -3.44
N ASP A 97 -2.43 10.22 -2.34
CA ASP A 97 -3.36 10.67 -1.29
C ASP A 97 -2.69 11.68 -0.34
N THR A 98 -3.23 12.91 -0.30
CA THR A 98 -2.77 13.94 0.62
C THR A 98 -3.13 13.64 2.07
N GLU A 99 -4.22 12.93 2.29
CA GLU A 99 -4.79 12.58 3.59
C GLU A 99 -4.15 11.34 4.21
N PHE A 100 -3.26 10.65 3.47
CA PHE A 100 -2.53 9.50 3.99
C PHE A 100 -1.84 9.83 5.32
N SER A 101 -2.04 8.95 6.29
CA SER A 101 -1.58 9.14 7.66
C SER A 101 -1.14 7.82 8.31
N VAL A 102 -0.49 7.93 9.47
CA VAL A 102 -0.21 6.76 10.31
C VAL A 102 -1.48 5.98 10.70
N ALA A 103 -2.63 6.66 10.81
CA ALA A 103 -3.91 6.02 11.07
C ALA A 103 -4.37 5.17 9.89
N THR A 104 -4.24 5.69 8.66
CA THR A 104 -4.53 4.95 7.42
C THR A 104 -3.70 3.67 7.33
N LEU A 105 -2.39 3.74 7.61
CA LEU A 105 -1.53 2.55 7.63
C LEU A 105 -1.94 1.58 8.75
N SER A 106 -2.21 2.07 9.97
CA SER A 106 -2.63 1.20 11.07
C SER A 106 -3.92 0.44 10.76
N GLU A 107 -4.86 1.11 10.09
CA GLU A 107 -6.11 0.50 9.63
C GLU A 107 -5.84 -0.53 8.53
N ALA A 108 -5.02 -0.19 7.54
CA ALA A 108 -4.61 -1.11 6.48
C ALA A 108 -3.99 -2.41 7.01
N LEU A 109 -3.05 -2.31 7.97
CA LEU A 109 -2.43 -3.47 8.61
C LEU A 109 -3.44 -4.32 9.38
N SER A 110 -4.43 -3.68 10.03
CA SER A 110 -5.48 -4.38 10.77
C SER A 110 -6.47 -5.07 9.82
N ASN A 111 -6.81 -4.43 8.71
CA ASN A 111 -7.64 -5.00 7.66
C ASN A 111 -6.95 -6.19 7.00
N PHE A 112 -5.66 -6.08 6.71
CA PHE A 112 -4.89 -7.21 6.20
C PHE A 112 -4.96 -8.43 7.12
N GLU A 113 -4.73 -8.26 8.44
CA GLU A 113 -4.82 -9.38 9.39
C GLU A 113 -6.24 -10.01 9.43
N ARG A 114 -7.28 -9.19 9.27
CA ARG A 114 -8.68 -9.64 9.28
C ARG A 114 -9.13 -10.30 7.97
N LEU A 115 -8.60 -9.82 6.85
CA LEU A 115 -8.92 -10.27 5.49
C LEU A 115 -7.89 -11.26 4.95
N MET A 116 -7.02 -11.79 5.81
CA MET A 116 -6.14 -12.90 5.49
C MET A 116 -6.91 -14.22 5.59
N SER A 117 -6.66 -15.11 4.63
CA SER A 117 -7.16 -16.49 4.65
C SER A 117 -6.49 -17.32 5.74
N GLU A 118 -7.28 -18.10 6.49
CA GLU A 118 -6.76 -19.02 7.49
C GLU A 118 -5.78 -20.05 6.91
N ASN A 119 -5.96 -20.43 5.64
CA ASN A 119 -5.08 -21.37 4.92
C ASN A 119 -3.66 -20.82 4.76
N PHE A 120 -3.49 -19.51 4.80
CA PHE A 120 -2.19 -18.83 4.68
C PHE A 120 -1.67 -18.29 6.01
N ALA A 121 -2.35 -18.59 7.14
CA ALA A 121 -1.95 -18.12 8.46
C ALA A 121 -0.51 -18.51 8.82
N SER A 122 -0.02 -19.68 8.39
CA SER A 122 1.37 -20.10 8.63
C SER A 122 2.42 -19.19 7.97
N VAL A 123 2.02 -18.42 6.96
CA VAL A 123 2.90 -17.50 6.21
C VAL A 123 2.71 -16.06 6.69
N TYR A 124 1.47 -15.62 6.86
CA TYR A 124 1.15 -14.20 7.05
C TYR A 124 0.76 -13.82 8.49
N ALA A 125 0.38 -14.77 9.36
CA ALA A 125 -0.09 -14.41 10.69
C ALA A 125 0.99 -13.68 11.50
N GLY A 126 0.66 -12.47 11.95
CA GLY A 126 1.56 -11.64 12.74
C GLY A 126 2.73 -11.02 11.97
N ILE A 127 2.75 -11.11 10.63
CA ILE A 127 3.86 -10.60 9.81
C ILE A 127 4.08 -9.09 9.97
N PHE A 128 3.02 -8.34 10.30
CA PHE A 128 3.07 -6.90 10.53
C PHE A 128 3.09 -6.49 12.01
N LYS A 129 3.18 -7.45 12.94
CA LYS A 129 3.12 -7.17 14.38
C LYS A 129 4.18 -6.15 14.81
N THR A 130 5.43 -6.36 14.42
CA THR A 130 6.55 -5.47 14.76
C THR A 130 6.37 -4.08 14.15
N LEU A 131 5.91 -3.99 12.89
CA LEU A 131 5.63 -2.72 12.25
C LEU A 131 4.53 -1.96 13.01
N ARG A 132 3.42 -2.63 13.34
CA ARG A 132 2.29 -2.03 14.07
C ARG A 132 2.69 -1.49 15.44
N GLU A 133 3.40 -2.29 16.23
CA GLU A 133 3.91 -1.87 17.56
C GLU A 133 4.88 -0.69 17.44
N GLY A 134 5.64 -0.66 16.35
CA GLY A 134 6.63 0.36 16.04
C GLY A 134 6.09 1.70 15.52
N LEU A 135 4.88 1.75 14.96
CA LEU A 135 4.32 2.99 14.40
C LEU A 135 4.30 4.13 15.44
N SER A 136 4.00 3.79 16.69
CA SER A 136 3.99 4.72 17.81
C SER A 136 5.35 5.38 18.07
N LYS A 137 6.44 4.71 17.71
CA LYS A 137 7.83 5.15 17.92
C LYS A 137 8.39 5.99 16.78
N LEU A 138 7.66 6.15 15.67
CA LEU A 138 8.09 6.98 14.54
C LEU A 138 8.07 8.49 14.85
N GLY A 139 7.42 8.89 15.93
CA GLY A 139 7.40 10.26 16.42
C GLY A 139 6.46 10.44 17.62
N ASP A 140 6.64 11.55 18.34
CA ASP A 140 5.98 11.80 19.62
C ASP A 140 4.48 12.11 19.51
N ASN A 141 3.96 12.28 18.29
CA ASN A 141 2.55 12.53 18.02
C ASN A 141 2.17 12.05 16.59
N PRO A 142 0.86 11.90 16.28
CA PRO A 142 0.41 11.38 14.98
C PRO A 142 0.90 12.17 13.77
N SER A 143 1.07 13.50 13.90
CA SER A 143 1.60 14.35 12.82
C SER A 143 3.07 14.04 12.55
N ALA A 144 3.88 13.90 13.61
CA ALA A 144 5.29 13.51 13.50
C ALA A 144 5.46 12.09 12.92
N GLN A 145 4.65 11.14 13.37
CA GLN A 145 4.62 9.76 12.84
C GLN A 145 4.26 9.74 11.35
N THR A 146 3.19 10.45 10.97
CA THR A 146 2.77 10.58 9.56
C THR A 146 3.86 11.21 8.70
N LYS A 147 4.56 12.23 9.22
CA LYS A 147 5.67 12.87 8.52
C LYS A 147 6.86 11.92 8.33
N ALA A 148 7.20 11.14 9.36
CA ALA A 148 8.24 10.13 9.26
C ALA A 148 7.88 9.03 8.25
N LEU A 149 6.62 8.59 8.23
CA LEU A 149 6.11 7.62 7.29
C LEU A 149 6.14 8.14 5.84
N LYS A 150 5.65 9.36 5.59
CA LYS A 150 5.72 9.98 4.25
C LYS A 150 7.16 10.11 3.73
N ALA A 151 8.13 10.35 4.62
CA ALA A 151 9.55 10.36 4.25
C ALA A 151 10.10 8.95 3.90
N ILE A 152 9.53 7.90 4.48
CA ILE A 152 9.77 6.52 4.06
C ILE A 152 9.14 6.28 2.69
N ASP A 153 7.92 6.75 2.42
CA ASP A 153 7.25 6.49 1.15
C ASP A 153 7.99 7.13 -0.05
N GLU A 154 8.65 8.27 0.17
CA GLU A 154 9.56 8.89 -0.81
C GLU A 154 10.71 7.95 -1.25
N LEU A 155 11.08 6.93 -0.46
CA LEU A 155 12.08 5.92 -0.81
C LEU A 155 11.72 5.08 -2.02
N PHE A 156 10.46 4.67 -2.09
CA PHE A 156 10.01 3.71 -3.09
C PHE A 156 9.95 4.33 -4.49
N GLY A 157 10.12 5.65 -4.55
CA GLY A 157 10.13 6.43 -5.77
C GLY A 157 8.73 6.53 -6.34
N ARG A 158 8.31 7.76 -6.65
CA ARG A 158 7.17 7.98 -7.55
C ARG A 158 7.54 7.45 -8.94
N LYS A 159 7.47 6.15 -9.18
CA LYS A 159 7.00 5.75 -10.49
C LYS A 159 5.54 6.15 -10.49
N LYS A 160 5.18 7.14 -11.31
CA LYS A 160 3.81 7.29 -11.74
C LYS A 160 3.42 5.92 -12.32
N VAL A 161 2.74 5.10 -11.53
CA VAL A 161 1.66 4.31 -12.13
C VAL A 161 0.71 5.40 -12.60
N ASN A 162 0.33 5.37 -13.88
CA ASN A 162 -0.55 6.39 -14.46
C ASN A 162 -1.97 6.18 -13.94
N ILE A 163 -2.13 6.23 -12.62
CA ILE A 163 -3.40 6.22 -11.93
C ILE A 163 -3.90 7.65 -12.08
N ILE A 164 -4.77 7.84 -13.08
CA ILE A 164 -5.63 9.01 -13.24
C ILE A 164 -4.92 10.28 -13.81
N ASP A 165 -4.70 10.34 -15.12
CA ASP A 165 -4.49 11.63 -15.83
C ASP A 165 -5.42 11.80 -17.06
N LYS A 166 -6.46 10.96 -17.21
CA LYS A 166 -7.40 11.02 -18.37
C LYS A 166 -8.78 11.63 -18.11
N HIS A 167 -9.17 11.96 -16.87
CA HIS A 167 -10.52 12.46 -16.59
C HIS A 167 -10.67 13.96 -16.27
N VAL A 168 -9.70 14.81 -16.64
CA VAL A 168 -9.87 16.28 -16.50
C VAL A 168 -9.79 17.05 -17.83
N ASN A 169 -9.87 16.38 -19.00
CA ASN A 169 -9.79 17.10 -20.28
C ASN A 169 -10.87 16.74 -21.32
N SER A 170 -12.10 16.52 -20.86
CA SER A 170 -13.31 16.54 -21.70
C SER A 170 -14.25 17.65 -21.24
N GLY A 171 -13.82 18.90 -21.41
CA GLY A 171 -14.59 20.05 -20.92
C GLY A 171 -14.15 21.39 -21.49
N ASN A 172 -13.97 21.49 -22.82
CA ASN A 172 -14.28 22.69 -23.61
C ASN A 172 -13.75 22.56 -25.04
N LEU A 173 -14.63 22.15 -25.96
CA LEU A 173 -14.57 22.58 -27.34
C LEU A 173 -15.99 23.03 -27.70
N SER A 174 -16.30 24.27 -27.31
CA SER A 174 -17.41 25.01 -27.90
C SER A 174 -17.14 25.17 -29.38
N VAL A 175 -17.98 24.53 -30.19
CA VAL A 175 -18.15 24.81 -31.61
C VAL A 175 -18.51 26.29 -31.76
N LYS A 176 -17.70 27.03 -32.49
CA LYS A 176 -18.14 28.26 -33.17
C LYS A 176 -17.78 28.14 -34.64
N PHE A 177 -18.82 28.32 -35.45
CA PHE A 177 -18.84 28.36 -36.91
C PHE A 177 -17.82 29.32 -37.49
#